data_AF-A0A2V6CL95-F1
#
_entry.id   AF-A0A2V6CL95-F1
#
_cell.length_a   1.000
_cell.length_b   1.000
_cell.length_c   1.000
_cell.angle_alpha   90.00
_cell.angle_beta   90.00
_cell.angle_gamma   90.00
#
_symmetry.space_group_name_H-M   'P 1'
#
loop_
_entity.id
_entity.type
_entity.pdbx_description
1 polymer ?
#
loop_
_entity_poly.entity_id
_entity_poly.type
_entity_poly.pdbx_seq_one_letter_code
_entity_poly.pdbx_strand_id
1 'polypeptide(L)'
;MRKLTVCILFIASATTLQSHGQVAAAPVASPTRAKTAEKRVAEKEKKPSATKSANPFATGLQSNEPTTTEIYADEAFFDSTKNMGIFSGRVKVTDPRFNLQSDKLTVFITKGQSQSLEKAIAEGNVGLVRDHPDPSGGPPTRAVGRADKAVYTIATGNVELTGTPRVQQGPNMHVATSPDTVMIINQNSQLTTHGPSRTEIRQEPKEEKKSEPSPSPSPSLTPPSLPKP
;
A
#
# COMPACT_ATOMS: atom_id res chain seq x y z
N MET A 1 53.42 -38.82 -9.63
CA MET A 1 54.63 -38.18 -9.07
C MET A 1 55.17 -37.16 -10.05
N ARG A 2 55.10 -35.86 -9.71
CA ARG A 2 56.05 -34.81 -10.12
C ARG A 2 55.74 -33.58 -9.25
N LYS A 3 56.69 -33.25 -8.37
CA LYS A 3 56.70 -32.05 -7.54
C LYS A 3 57.36 -30.93 -8.35
N LEU A 4 56.85 -29.70 -8.25
CA LEU A 4 57.71 -28.52 -8.28
C LEU A 4 57.08 -27.39 -7.45
N THR A 5 57.97 -26.63 -6.84
CA THR A 5 57.88 -25.86 -5.62
C THR A 5 57.91 -24.36 -5.95
N VAL A 6 57.00 -23.60 -5.32
CA VAL A 6 57.11 -22.25 -4.68
C VAL A 6 57.71 -21.07 -5.46
N CYS A 7 57.01 -19.91 -5.40
CA CYS A 7 57.58 -18.67 -4.82
C CYS A 7 56.48 -17.67 -4.43
N ILE A 8 56.60 -17.20 -3.19
CA ILE A 8 55.74 -16.28 -2.44
C ILE A 8 56.17 -14.84 -2.72
N LEU A 9 55.23 -13.90 -2.84
CA LEU A 9 55.51 -12.48 -2.54
C LEU A 9 54.37 -11.87 -1.72
N PHE A 10 54.64 -11.64 -0.45
CA PHE A 10 53.87 -10.76 0.45
C PHE A 10 54.29 -9.32 0.17
N ILE A 11 53.33 -8.41 -0.05
CA ILE A 11 53.56 -6.97 0.06
C ILE A 11 52.66 -6.47 1.20
N ALA A 12 53.27 -6.30 2.37
CA ALA A 12 52.75 -5.54 3.48
C ALA A 12 53.37 -4.14 3.43
N SER A 13 52.56 -3.10 3.63
CA SER A 13 53.05 -1.74 3.86
C SER A 13 52.21 -1.08 4.95
N ALA A 14 52.74 -1.12 6.17
CA ALA A 14 52.49 -0.16 7.25
C ALA A 14 53.57 0.93 7.09
N THR A 15 53.48 2.21 7.46
CA THR A 15 52.91 3.01 8.55
C THR A 15 52.92 4.48 8.02
N THR A 16 52.23 5.49 8.55
CA THR A 16 52.62 6.25 9.75
C THR A 16 51.49 7.18 10.22
N LEU A 17 51.26 7.15 11.53
CA LEU A 17 50.50 8.13 12.31
C LEU A 17 51.43 9.31 12.63
N GLN A 18 50.98 10.57 12.50
CA GLN A 18 51.72 11.71 13.02
C GLN A 18 50.75 12.76 13.58
N SER A 19 50.87 12.99 14.89
CA SER A 19 50.32 14.10 15.68
C SER A 19 51.47 14.90 16.30
N HIS A 20 51.15 16.06 16.90
CA HIS A 20 51.99 17.15 17.45
C HIS A 20 52.22 18.30 16.44
N GLY A 21 52.04 19.57 16.76
CA GLY A 21 51.74 20.22 18.04
C GLY A 21 51.57 21.74 17.87
N GLN A 22 51.07 22.34 18.94
CA GLN A 22 50.81 23.73 19.34
C GLN A 22 51.67 24.86 18.72
N VAL A 23 51.15 26.10 18.72
CA VAL A 23 51.61 27.23 19.58
C VAL A 23 50.55 28.36 19.58
N ALA A 24 50.36 28.97 20.76
CA ALA A 24 49.46 30.07 21.11
C ALA A 24 50.08 31.48 20.90
N ALA A 25 49.24 32.52 20.79
CA ALA A 25 49.28 33.76 21.60
C ALA A 25 48.40 34.88 20.99
N ALA A 26 47.63 35.55 21.85
CA ALA A 26 46.72 36.70 21.64
C ALA A 26 47.51 38.06 21.69
N PRO A 27 46.94 39.30 21.89
CA PRO A 27 45.55 39.76 22.11
C PRO A 27 45.20 41.15 21.48
N VAL A 28 44.21 41.86 22.11
CA VAL A 28 43.80 43.29 22.05
C VAL A 28 42.45 43.48 21.30
N ALA A 29 41.34 43.98 21.86
CA ALA A 29 41.02 44.59 23.16
C ALA A 29 39.51 44.49 23.47
N SER A 30 39.16 44.38 24.75
CA SER A 30 37.88 44.79 25.37
C SER A 30 38.05 46.23 25.93
N PRO A 31 37.07 47.00 26.49
CA PRO A 31 35.99 46.57 27.41
C PRO A 31 34.65 47.37 27.29
N THR A 32 33.55 46.99 27.96
CA THR A 32 33.12 47.52 29.28
C THR A 32 31.84 46.74 29.70
N ARG A 33 31.85 45.90 30.77
CA ARG A 33 31.49 46.16 32.20
C ARG A 33 30.01 46.60 32.37
N ALA A 34 29.16 46.09 33.27
CA ALA A 34 29.28 45.43 34.57
C ALA A 34 27.91 44.74 34.90
N LYS A 35 27.85 43.52 35.48
CA LYS A 35 27.71 43.17 36.93
C LYS A 35 26.30 43.53 37.51
N THR A 36 25.54 42.76 38.29
CA THR A 36 25.81 41.68 39.28
C THR A 36 24.49 40.98 39.69
N ALA A 37 24.61 39.70 40.09
CA ALA A 37 23.77 38.79 40.91
C ALA A 37 22.43 39.23 41.55
N GLU A 38 21.45 38.32 41.70
CA GLU A 38 21.27 37.45 42.89
C GLU A 38 20.00 36.53 42.78
N LYS A 39 20.02 35.46 43.57
CA LYS A 39 19.17 34.26 43.67
C LYS A 39 17.79 34.51 44.30
N ARG A 40 16.70 33.90 43.79
CA ARG A 40 15.53 33.45 44.59
C ARG A 40 14.61 32.46 43.85
N VAL A 41 14.06 31.54 44.63
CA VAL A 41 13.14 30.41 44.34
C VAL A 41 11.70 30.90 44.26
N ALA A 42 10.84 30.33 43.39
CA ALA A 42 9.41 30.01 43.66
C ALA A 42 8.65 29.50 42.43
N GLU A 43 7.57 28.79 42.73
CA GLU A 43 6.77 27.83 41.99
C GLU A 43 5.51 28.44 41.31
N LYS A 44 5.01 27.77 40.25
CA LYS A 44 3.66 27.76 39.63
C LYS A 44 2.95 29.08 39.27
N GLU A 45 2.54 29.23 38.00
CA GLU A 45 1.17 28.93 37.54
C GLU A 45 0.93 29.19 36.02
N LYS A 46 0.21 28.24 35.41
CA LYS A 46 -0.84 28.34 34.37
C LYS A 46 -0.52 28.93 32.98
N LYS A 47 -0.45 28.01 31.99
CA LYS A 47 -0.88 28.24 30.60
C LYS A 47 -1.93 27.17 30.23
N PRO A 48 -3.15 27.52 29.76
CA PRO A 48 -4.19 26.54 29.49
C PRO A 48 -3.88 25.83 28.17
N SER A 49 -3.85 24.49 28.21
CA SER A 49 -3.74 23.65 27.03
C SER A 49 -5.13 23.33 26.51
N ALA A 50 -5.27 23.44 25.19
CA ALA A 50 -6.50 23.38 24.44
C ALA A 50 -7.26 22.06 24.61
N THR A 51 -8.57 22.22 24.77
CA THR A 51 -9.63 21.20 24.67
C THR A 51 -9.48 20.38 23.40
N LYS A 52 -9.18 19.07 23.54
CA LYS A 52 -9.35 18.09 22.46
C LYS A 52 -10.84 17.82 22.31
N SER A 53 -11.47 18.44 21.31
CA SER A 53 -12.76 18.02 20.78
C SER A 53 -12.59 16.66 20.13
N ALA A 54 -13.25 15.65 20.68
CA ALA A 54 -13.37 14.33 20.11
C ALA A 54 -14.40 14.37 18.98
N ASN A 55 -13.99 14.10 17.74
CA ASN A 55 -14.91 13.77 16.65
C ASN A 55 -15.26 12.27 16.76
N PRO A 56 -16.55 11.89 16.89
CA PRO A 56 -16.96 10.50 17.08
C PRO A 56 -17.22 9.74 15.77
N PHE A 57 -16.48 10.03 14.69
CA PHE A 57 -16.68 9.39 13.38
C PHE A 57 -15.36 9.07 12.69
N ALA A 58 -14.68 8.03 13.18
CA ALA A 58 -13.56 7.37 12.50
C ALA A 58 -13.40 5.93 13.00
N THR A 59 -14.49 5.15 13.02
CA THR A 59 -14.41 3.69 13.11
C THR A 59 -14.45 3.11 11.70
N GLY A 60 -13.40 3.39 10.93
CA GLY A 60 -12.99 2.47 9.87
C GLY A 60 -12.41 1.24 10.55
N LEU A 61 -12.86 0.05 10.15
CA LEU A 61 -12.49 -1.25 10.71
C LEU A 61 -10.96 -1.45 10.79
N GLN A 62 -10.33 -0.96 11.85
CA GLN A 62 -9.05 -1.47 12.33
C GLN A 62 -9.38 -2.60 13.29
N SER A 63 -9.54 -3.81 12.74
CA SER A 63 -9.53 -5.01 13.58
C SER A 63 -8.16 -5.10 14.24
N ASN A 64 -8.11 -5.10 15.58
CA ASN A 64 -6.91 -5.35 16.37
C ASN A 64 -6.44 -6.82 16.32
N GLU A 65 -7.03 -7.63 15.43
CA GLU A 65 -6.68 -9.03 15.27
C GLU A 65 -5.53 -9.22 14.27
N PRO A 66 -4.64 -10.20 14.50
CA PRO A 66 -3.58 -10.52 13.56
C PRO A 66 -4.15 -10.81 12.17
N THR A 67 -3.74 -10.00 11.19
CA THR A 67 -4.04 -10.28 9.77
C THR A 67 -3.10 -11.38 9.30
N THR A 68 -3.66 -12.49 8.82
CA THR A 68 -2.88 -13.59 8.24
C THR A 68 -2.80 -13.41 6.72
N THR A 69 -1.59 -13.41 6.18
CA THR A 69 -1.33 -13.41 4.74
C THR A 69 -0.81 -14.79 4.34
N GLU A 70 -1.47 -15.46 3.41
CA GLU A 70 -1.04 -16.75 2.87
C GLU A 70 -0.35 -16.57 1.52
N ILE A 71 0.75 -17.29 1.30
CA ILE A 71 1.52 -17.26 0.05
C ILE A 71 1.72 -18.70 -0.44
N TYR A 72 1.23 -19.00 -1.64
CA TYR A 72 1.44 -20.26 -2.34
C TYR A 72 2.40 -20.02 -3.51
N ALA A 73 3.40 -20.89 -3.68
CA ALA A 73 4.38 -20.83 -4.76
C ALA A 73 5.01 -22.21 -4.99
N ASP A 74 5.68 -22.39 -6.12
CA ASP A 74 6.41 -23.62 -6.43
C ASP A 74 7.77 -23.69 -5.70
N GLU A 75 8.43 -22.54 -5.56
CA GLU A 75 9.71 -22.40 -4.89
C GLU A 75 9.68 -21.25 -3.88
N ALA A 76 10.39 -21.42 -2.75
CA ALA A 76 10.57 -20.39 -1.74
C ALA A 76 12.01 -20.38 -1.25
N PHE A 77 12.58 -19.18 -1.14
CA PHE A 77 13.90 -18.93 -0.58
C PHE A 77 13.80 -17.84 0.48
N PHE A 78 14.41 -18.05 1.65
CA PHE A 78 14.40 -17.07 2.73
C PHE A 78 15.83 -16.72 3.15
N ASP A 79 16.16 -15.43 3.09
CA ASP A 79 17.43 -14.87 3.57
C ASP A 79 17.16 -14.12 4.89
N SER A 80 17.47 -14.76 6.01
CA SER A 80 17.32 -14.17 7.34
C SER A 80 18.26 -12.99 7.59
N THR A 81 19.40 -12.93 6.89
CA THR A 81 20.35 -11.81 7.01
C THR A 81 19.76 -10.56 6.37
N LYS A 82 19.09 -10.74 5.23
CA LYS A 82 18.39 -9.66 4.51
C LYS A 82 16.96 -9.43 4.98
N ASN A 83 16.42 -10.31 5.83
CA ASN A 83 14.99 -10.34 6.24
C ASN A 83 14.07 -10.33 5.02
N MET A 84 14.39 -11.19 4.06
CA MET A 84 13.79 -11.20 2.74
C MET A 84 13.38 -12.61 2.33
N GLY A 85 12.14 -12.76 1.87
CA GLY A 85 11.65 -13.97 1.22
C GLY A 85 11.48 -13.77 -0.28
N ILE A 86 11.86 -14.75 -1.09
CA ILE A 86 11.61 -14.80 -2.53
C ILE A 86 10.79 -16.04 -2.82
N PHE A 87 9.66 -15.85 -3.49
CA PHE A 87 8.75 -16.91 -3.92
C PHE A 87 8.64 -16.88 -5.43
N SER A 88 8.71 -18.04 -6.07
CA SER A 88 8.76 -18.14 -7.53
C SER A 88 7.85 -19.27 -8.04
N GLY A 89 7.27 -19.08 -9.22
CA GLY A 89 6.42 -20.06 -9.88
C GLY A 89 4.99 -20.04 -9.34
N ARG A 90 4.04 -19.66 -10.20
CA ARG A 90 2.58 -19.66 -9.94
C ARG A 90 2.22 -19.04 -8.59
N VAL A 91 2.82 -17.89 -8.26
CA VAL A 91 2.64 -17.28 -6.95
C VAL A 91 1.19 -16.80 -6.81
N LYS A 92 0.58 -17.16 -5.67
CA LYS A 92 -0.74 -16.66 -5.24
C LYS A 92 -0.64 -16.18 -3.81
N VAL A 93 -1.04 -14.93 -3.58
CA VAL A 93 -1.14 -14.35 -2.24
C VAL A 93 -2.61 -14.15 -1.92
N THR A 94 -3.01 -14.59 -0.75
CA THR A 94 -4.32 -14.33 -0.17
C THR A 94 -4.14 -13.54 1.10
N ASP A 95 -4.59 -12.28 1.06
CA ASP A 95 -4.61 -11.37 2.19
C ASP A 95 -6.05 -10.87 2.38
N PRO A 96 -6.53 -10.64 3.61
CA PRO A 96 -7.86 -10.08 3.84
C PRO A 96 -8.13 -8.76 3.10
N ARG A 97 -7.08 -8.02 2.73
CA ARG A 97 -7.16 -6.73 2.04
C ARG A 97 -7.11 -6.85 0.51
N PHE A 98 -6.60 -7.96 -0.04
CA PHE A 98 -6.48 -8.20 -1.48
C PHE A 98 -5.98 -9.62 -1.79
N ASN A 99 -6.24 -10.07 -3.01
CA ASN A 99 -5.57 -11.24 -3.60
C ASN A 99 -4.58 -10.78 -4.68
N LEU A 100 -3.44 -11.45 -4.77
CA LEU A 100 -2.39 -11.16 -5.74
C LEU A 100 -1.93 -12.43 -6.44
N GLN A 101 -1.67 -12.34 -7.73
CA GLN A 101 -1.04 -13.39 -8.52
C GLN A 101 0.16 -12.81 -9.26
N SER A 102 1.23 -13.59 -9.39
CA SER A 102 2.43 -13.20 -10.12
C SER A 102 3.33 -14.41 -10.43
N ASP A 103 4.35 -14.19 -11.25
CA ASP A 103 5.38 -15.21 -11.50
C ASP A 103 6.40 -15.27 -10.37
N LYS A 104 6.72 -14.11 -9.78
CA LYS A 104 7.68 -13.97 -8.67
C LYS A 104 7.20 -12.95 -7.66
N LEU A 105 7.43 -13.22 -6.38
CA LEU A 105 7.14 -12.33 -5.26
C LEU A 105 8.37 -12.19 -4.37
N THR A 106 8.78 -10.97 -4.08
CA THR A 106 9.81 -10.65 -3.10
C THR A 106 9.19 -9.92 -1.92
N VAL A 107 9.38 -10.47 -0.72
CA VAL A 107 8.82 -9.95 0.53
C VAL A 107 9.96 -9.46 1.42
N PHE A 108 9.80 -8.28 2.00
CA PHE A 108 10.69 -7.70 3.00
C PHE A 108 9.97 -7.65 4.34
N ILE A 109 10.65 -8.10 5.40
CA ILE A 109 10.14 -8.16 6.77
C ILE A 109 10.93 -7.17 7.62
N THR A 110 10.24 -6.46 8.52
CA THR A 110 10.86 -5.55 9.46
C THR A 110 11.78 -6.29 10.44
N LYS A 111 12.89 -5.62 10.80
CA LYS A 111 13.81 -6.11 11.85
C LYS A 111 13.27 -5.71 13.22
N GLY A 112 13.14 -6.65 14.14
CA GLY A 112 12.76 -6.36 15.54
C GLY A 112 11.83 -7.41 16.16
N GLN A 113 11.26 -7.07 17.32
CA GLN A 113 10.41 -7.97 18.12
C GLN A 113 9.08 -8.32 17.43
N SER A 114 8.58 -7.45 16.54
CA SER A 114 7.40 -7.69 15.73
C SER A 114 7.80 -7.87 14.26
N GLN A 115 8.29 -9.05 13.91
CA GLN A 115 8.57 -9.44 12.52
C GLN A 115 7.27 -9.32 11.70
N SER A 116 7.13 -8.20 11.00
CA SER A 116 5.94 -7.86 10.23
C SER A 116 6.35 -7.60 8.80
N LEU A 117 5.45 -7.93 7.86
CA LEU A 117 5.64 -7.58 6.47
C LEU A 117 5.85 -6.05 6.39
N GLU A 118 6.84 -5.62 5.63
CA GLU A 118 7.13 -4.20 5.38
C GLU A 118 6.71 -3.80 3.96
N LYS A 119 7.11 -4.63 3.00
CA LYS A 119 6.98 -4.38 1.58
C LYS A 119 6.91 -5.71 0.82
N ALA A 120 6.09 -5.75 -0.22
CA ALA A 120 6.04 -6.87 -1.15
C ALA A 120 6.16 -6.37 -2.60
N ILE A 121 6.95 -7.05 -3.40
CA ILE A 121 7.18 -6.74 -4.81
C ILE A 121 6.80 -7.96 -5.63
N ALA A 122 5.73 -7.84 -6.41
CA ALA A 122 5.31 -8.86 -7.36
C ALA A 122 5.77 -8.49 -8.77
N GLU A 123 6.29 -9.47 -9.50
CA GLU A 123 6.84 -9.30 -10.83
C GLU A 123 6.34 -10.43 -11.74
N GLY A 124 6.02 -10.08 -12.98
CA GLY A 124 5.53 -11.00 -14.01
C GLY A 124 4.05 -11.34 -13.84
N ASN A 125 3.28 -11.18 -14.91
CA ASN A 125 1.85 -11.53 -15.00
C ASN A 125 1.03 -11.08 -13.78
N VAL A 126 1.26 -9.85 -13.30
CA VAL A 126 0.68 -9.42 -12.04
C VAL A 126 -0.83 -9.24 -12.18
N GLY A 127 -1.58 -9.86 -11.28
CA GLY A 127 -3.02 -9.69 -11.13
C GLY A 127 -3.37 -9.38 -9.68
N LEU A 128 -3.90 -8.19 -9.41
CA LEU A 128 -4.37 -7.75 -8.11
C LEU A 128 -5.90 -7.70 -8.12
N VAL A 129 -6.55 -8.28 -7.12
CA VAL A 129 -7.99 -8.15 -6.90
C VAL A 129 -8.23 -7.64 -5.50
N ARG A 130 -8.96 -6.53 -5.38
CA ARG A 130 -9.40 -5.96 -4.10
C ARG A 130 -10.91 -5.79 -4.14
N ASP A 131 -11.57 -6.36 -3.14
CA ASP A 131 -12.99 -6.15 -2.91
C ASP A 131 -13.14 -5.05 -1.84
N HIS A 132 -13.91 -4.01 -2.16
CA HIS A 132 -14.20 -2.92 -1.24
C HIS A 132 -15.65 -3.03 -0.77
N PRO A 133 -15.90 -3.19 0.54
CA PRO A 133 -17.26 -3.25 1.07
C PRO A 133 -18.04 -1.99 0.71
N ASP A 134 -19.33 -2.16 0.41
CA ASP A 134 -20.23 -1.02 0.24
C ASP A 134 -20.58 -0.46 1.65
N PRO A 135 -20.38 0.84 1.92
CA PRO A 135 -20.67 1.44 3.23
C PRO A 135 -22.14 1.32 3.66
N SER A 136 -23.05 1.14 2.70
CA SER A 136 -24.49 0.97 2.94
C SER A 136 -24.91 -0.49 3.05
N GLY A 137 -23.96 -1.43 3.04
CA GLY A 137 -24.21 -2.88 3.11
C GLY A 137 -24.63 -3.51 1.78
N GLY A 138 -24.48 -2.81 0.66
CA GLY A 138 -24.65 -3.38 -0.68
C GLY A 138 -23.55 -4.39 -1.08
N PRO A 139 -23.63 -4.97 -2.29
CA PRO A 139 -22.58 -5.83 -2.82
C PRO A 139 -21.22 -5.11 -2.84
N PRO A 140 -20.11 -5.78 -2.49
CA PRO A 140 -18.80 -5.17 -2.53
C PRO A 140 -18.44 -4.77 -3.97
N THR A 141 -17.76 -3.63 -4.11
CA THR A 141 -17.20 -3.22 -5.39
C THR A 141 -15.85 -3.89 -5.60
N ARG A 142 -15.67 -4.50 -6.77
CA ARG A 142 -14.40 -5.16 -7.12
C ARG A 142 -13.52 -4.25 -7.97
N ALA A 143 -12.28 -4.09 -7.55
CA ALA A 143 -11.21 -3.47 -8.32
C ALA A 143 -10.21 -4.55 -8.75
N VAL A 144 -9.86 -4.56 -10.05
CA VAL A 144 -8.88 -5.50 -10.62
C VAL A 144 -7.75 -4.71 -11.28
N GLY A 145 -6.54 -4.88 -10.78
CA GLY A 145 -5.32 -4.34 -11.37
C GLY A 145 -4.53 -5.41 -12.13
N ARG A 146 -4.01 -5.09 -13.31
CA ARG A 146 -3.01 -5.90 -14.02
C ARG A 146 -1.80 -5.05 -14.37
N ALA A 147 -0.61 -5.62 -14.28
CA ALA A 147 0.65 -4.92 -14.54
C ALA A 147 1.80 -5.92 -14.76
N ASP A 148 2.96 -5.43 -15.20
CA ASP A 148 4.19 -6.23 -15.20
C ASP A 148 4.79 -6.34 -13.79
N LYS A 149 4.61 -5.28 -12.99
CA LYS A 149 5.14 -5.20 -11.62
C LYS A 149 4.17 -4.46 -10.71
N ALA A 150 4.03 -4.97 -9.49
CA ALA A 150 3.33 -4.32 -8.39
C ALA A 150 4.21 -4.20 -7.15
N VAL A 151 4.18 -3.04 -6.50
CA VAL A 151 4.85 -2.81 -5.21
C VAL A 151 3.80 -2.46 -4.17
N TYR A 152 3.68 -3.29 -3.15
CA TYR A 152 2.85 -3.03 -1.98
C TYR A 152 3.71 -2.53 -0.82
N THR A 153 3.37 -1.38 -0.26
CA THR A 153 4.05 -0.80 0.91
C THR A 153 3.10 -0.76 2.08
N ILE A 154 3.41 -1.43 3.19
CA ILE A 154 2.46 -1.56 4.31
C ILE A 154 2.24 -0.27 5.07
N ALA A 155 3.29 0.54 5.23
CA ALA A 155 3.20 1.81 5.95
C ALA A 155 2.11 2.74 5.37
N THR A 156 1.90 2.71 4.06
CA THR A 156 0.87 3.51 3.36
C THR A 156 -0.33 2.66 2.94
N GLY A 157 -0.14 1.35 2.78
CA GLY A 157 -1.07 0.42 2.13
C GLY A 157 -1.33 0.70 0.65
N ASN A 158 -0.43 1.45 0.00
CA ASN A 158 -0.49 1.70 -1.43
C ASN A 158 0.02 0.49 -2.21
N VAL A 159 -0.62 0.22 -3.34
CA VAL A 159 -0.13 -0.68 -4.38
C VAL A 159 0.22 0.15 -5.61
N GLU A 160 1.50 0.18 -5.96
CA GLU A 160 2.01 0.85 -7.16
C GLU A 160 2.13 -0.18 -8.30
N LEU A 161 1.44 0.07 -9.40
CA LEU A 161 1.41 -0.76 -10.59
C LEU A 161 2.22 -0.08 -11.71
N THR A 162 3.12 -0.83 -12.34
CA THR A 162 4.06 -0.34 -13.37
C THR A 162 4.22 -1.34 -14.51
N GLY A 163 4.70 -0.90 -15.67
CA GLY A 163 4.83 -1.74 -16.86
C GLY A 163 3.47 -1.90 -17.55
N THR A 164 2.98 -0.81 -18.12
CA THR A 164 1.67 -0.74 -18.80
C THR A 164 0.46 -1.18 -17.94
N PRO A 165 0.30 -0.60 -16.73
CA PRO A 165 -0.77 -1.00 -15.83
C PRO A 165 -2.16 -0.73 -16.40
N ARG A 166 -3.12 -1.57 -16.00
CA ARG A 166 -4.55 -1.41 -16.27
C ARG A 166 -5.37 -1.72 -15.03
N VAL A 167 -6.39 -0.92 -14.79
CA VAL A 167 -7.26 -1.02 -13.61
C VAL A 167 -8.71 -1.00 -14.07
N GLN A 168 -9.45 -2.05 -13.71
CA GLN A 168 -10.90 -2.12 -13.88
C GLN A 168 -11.56 -1.87 -12.52
N GLN A 169 -12.52 -0.94 -12.47
CA GLN A 169 -13.34 -0.69 -11.29
C GLN A 169 -14.81 -0.62 -11.70
N GLY A 170 -15.61 -1.59 -11.27
CA GLY A 170 -16.98 -1.74 -11.74
C GLY A 170 -17.03 -1.82 -13.27
N PRO A 171 -17.82 -0.97 -13.96
CA PRO A 171 -17.89 -0.96 -15.42
C PRO A 171 -16.78 -0.11 -16.09
N ASN A 172 -15.97 0.61 -15.32
CA ASN A 172 -14.97 1.54 -15.84
C ASN A 172 -13.58 0.91 -15.96
N MET A 173 -12.87 1.29 -17.03
CA MET A 173 -11.51 0.81 -17.31
C MET A 173 -10.54 2.00 -17.41
N HIS A 174 -9.40 1.91 -16.73
CA HIS A 174 -8.30 2.86 -16.85
C HIS A 174 -7.03 2.14 -17.29
N VAL A 175 -6.40 2.59 -18.38
CA VAL A 175 -5.28 1.89 -19.02
C VAL A 175 -4.12 2.85 -19.28
N ALA A 176 -2.90 2.44 -18.92
CA ALA A 176 -1.70 3.14 -19.29
C ALA A 176 -1.45 3.04 -20.80
N THR A 177 -1.04 4.15 -21.42
CA THR A 177 -0.63 4.19 -22.83
C THR A 177 0.88 4.25 -23.01
N SER A 178 1.63 4.22 -21.91
CA SER A 178 3.09 4.21 -21.85
C SER A 178 3.57 3.22 -20.78
N PRO A 179 4.71 2.52 -20.97
CA PRO A 179 5.31 1.68 -19.92
C PRO A 179 5.76 2.47 -18.69
N ASP A 180 6.07 3.76 -18.84
CA ASP A 180 6.52 4.64 -17.76
C ASP A 180 5.36 5.15 -16.88
N THR A 181 4.12 4.87 -17.26
CA THR A 181 2.95 5.27 -16.48
C THR A 181 2.85 4.45 -15.20
N VAL A 182 2.73 5.14 -14.07
CA VAL A 182 2.56 4.54 -12.74
C VAL A 182 1.12 4.75 -12.29
N MET A 183 0.46 3.67 -11.88
CA MET A 183 -0.87 3.70 -11.29
C MET A 183 -0.80 3.28 -9.82
N ILE A 184 -1.37 4.06 -8.92
CA ILE A 184 -1.30 3.83 -7.48
C ILE A 184 -2.72 3.63 -6.95
N ILE A 185 -2.98 2.45 -6.37
CA ILE A 185 -4.24 2.14 -5.70
C ILE A 185 -4.00 2.21 -4.19
N ASN A 186 -4.71 3.11 -3.51
CA ASN A 186 -4.62 3.23 -2.04
C ASN A 186 -5.61 2.31 -1.32
N GLN A 187 -5.56 2.29 0.02
CA GLN A 187 -6.45 1.46 0.86
C GLN A 187 -7.94 1.78 0.66
N ASN A 188 -8.25 3.03 0.32
CA ASN A 188 -9.61 3.53 0.09
C ASN A 188 -10.09 3.28 -1.35
N SER A 189 -9.38 2.44 -2.12
CA SER A 189 -9.67 2.14 -3.53
C SER A 189 -9.69 3.37 -4.45
N GLN A 190 -8.98 4.43 -4.09
CA GLN A 190 -8.75 5.56 -4.99
C GLN A 190 -7.54 5.24 -5.88
N LEU A 191 -7.67 5.58 -7.16
CA LEU A 191 -6.66 5.41 -8.18
C LEU A 191 -6.03 6.75 -8.53
N THR A 192 -4.72 6.87 -8.38
CA THR A 192 -3.93 8.00 -8.88
C THR A 192 -3.04 7.51 -10.00
N THR A 193 -2.97 8.26 -11.11
CA THR A 193 -2.14 7.91 -12.27
C THR A 193 -1.16 9.02 -12.57
N HIS A 194 0.10 8.64 -12.78
CA HIS A 194 1.18 9.53 -13.23
C HIS A 194 1.71 9.05 -14.57
N GLY A 195 1.58 9.89 -15.60
CA GLY A 195 1.97 9.58 -16.98
C GLY A 195 0.79 9.42 -17.94
N PRO A 196 1.06 9.15 -19.23
CA PRO A 196 0.03 9.00 -20.27
C PRO A 196 -0.93 7.83 -20.00
N SER A 197 -2.24 8.09 -20.05
CA SER A 197 -3.28 7.09 -19.82
C SER A 197 -4.58 7.42 -20.55
N ARG A 198 -5.46 6.40 -20.66
CA ARG A 198 -6.81 6.50 -21.20
C ARG A 198 -7.81 5.96 -20.19
N THR A 199 -8.93 6.67 -20.03
CA THR A 199 -10.08 6.23 -19.22
C THR A 199 -11.27 5.94 -20.13
N GLU A 200 -11.88 4.78 -19.96
CA GLU A 200 -13.17 4.42 -20.53
C GLU A 200 -14.21 4.37 -19.40
N ILE A 201 -15.20 5.26 -19.48
CA ILE A 201 -16.33 5.32 -18.54
C ILE A 201 -17.53 4.76 -19.28
N ARG A 202 -18.13 3.70 -18.74
CA ARG A 202 -19.34 3.10 -19.31
C ARG A 202 -20.54 3.60 -18.55
N GLN A 203 -21.49 4.18 -19.28
CA GLN A 203 -22.79 4.56 -18.74
C GLN A 203 -23.76 3.45 -19.09
N GLU A 204 -24.33 2.81 -18.07
CA GLU A 204 -25.45 1.92 -18.30
C GLU A 204 -26.68 2.76 -18.68
N PRO A 205 -27.42 2.38 -19.74
CA PRO A 205 -28.70 3.01 -20.03
C PRO A 205 -29.57 2.90 -18.78
N LYS A 206 -30.12 4.03 -18.33
CA LYS A 206 -31.08 4.03 -17.24
C LYS A 206 -32.27 3.18 -17.71
N GLU A 207 -32.49 2.02 -17.11
CA GLU A 207 -33.73 1.29 -17.32
C GLU A 207 -34.86 2.21 -16.84
N GLU A 208 -35.55 2.86 -17.79
CA GLU A 208 -36.88 3.38 -17.54
C GLU A 208 -37.69 2.16 -17.11
N LYS A 209 -38.07 2.12 -15.83
CA LYS A 209 -39.11 1.21 -15.35
C LYS A 209 -40.30 1.44 -16.26
N LYS A 210 -40.44 0.62 -17.29
CA LYS A 210 -41.66 0.46 -18.07
C LYS A 210 -42.66 -0.06 -17.06
N SER A 211 -43.42 0.86 -16.47
CA SER A 211 -44.62 0.55 -15.72
C SER A 211 -45.46 -0.35 -16.61
N GLU A 212 -45.49 -1.65 -16.29
CA GLU A 212 -46.51 -2.55 -16.80
C GLU A 212 -47.85 -1.87 -16.54
N PRO A 213 -48.70 -1.66 -17.56
CA PRO A 213 -50.09 -1.35 -17.30
C PRO A 213 -50.66 -2.55 -16.54
N SER A 214 -51.14 -2.29 -15.34
CA SER A 214 -51.96 -3.21 -14.55
C SER A 214 -52.99 -3.89 -15.48
N PRO A 215 -53.24 -5.21 -15.38
CA PRO A 215 -54.19 -5.88 -16.24
C PRO A 215 -55.57 -5.25 -16.05
N SER A 216 -56.13 -4.67 -17.12
CA SER A 216 -57.53 -4.27 -17.14
C SER A 216 -58.42 -5.48 -16.84
N PRO A 217 -59.50 -5.32 -16.06
CA PRO A 217 -60.37 -6.42 -15.70
C PRO A 217 -61.04 -6.99 -16.95
N SER A 218 -60.94 -8.31 -17.13
CA SER A 218 -61.70 -9.05 -18.14
C SER A 218 -63.20 -8.73 -18.06
N PRO A 219 -63.90 -8.58 -19.19
CA PRO A 219 -65.34 -8.41 -19.18
C PRO A 219 -66.01 -9.69 -18.67
N SER A 220 -66.85 -9.54 -17.65
CA SER A 220 -67.71 -10.59 -17.12
C SER A 220 -68.66 -11.06 -18.23
N LEU A 221 -68.51 -12.31 -18.68
CA LEU A 221 -69.46 -12.98 -19.55
C LEU A 221 -70.62 -13.50 -18.68
N THR A 222 -71.77 -12.84 -18.79
CA THR A 222 -73.06 -13.35 -18.28
C THR A 222 -73.44 -14.65 -18.98
N PRO A 223 -73.87 -15.70 -18.26
CA PRO A 223 -74.39 -16.92 -18.90
C PRO A 223 -75.78 -16.67 -19.50
N PRO A 224 -76.12 -17.27 -20.66
CA PRO A 224 -77.44 -17.12 -21.26
C PRO A 224 -78.48 -17.96 -20.52
N SER A 225 -79.65 -17.35 -20.31
CA SER A 225 -80.84 -17.96 -19.71
C SER A 225 -81.45 -19.03 -20.63
N LEU A 226 -81.68 -20.22 -20.08
CA LEU A 226 -82.42 -21.32 -20.71
C LEU A 226 -83.93 -21.02 -20.79
N PRO A 227 -84.65 -21.32 -21.89
CA PRO A 227 -86.09 -21.11 -21.96
C PRO A 227 -86.87 -22.23 -21.24
N LYS A 228 -87.96 -21.84 -20.55
CA LYS A 228 -88.91 -22.75 -19.87
C LYS A 228 -89.81 -23.49 -20.87
N PRO A 229 -90.28 -24.70 -20.53
CA PRO A 229 -91.43 -25.33 -21.18
C PRO A 229 -92.76 -24.67 -20.79
#